data_AF-A0A1C5RW15-F1
#
_entry.id   AF-A0A1C5RW15-F1
#
_cell.length_a   1.000
_cell.length_b   1.000
_cell.length_c   1.000
_cell.angle_alpha   90.00
_cell.angle_beta   90.00
_cell.angle_gamma   90.00
#
_symmetry.space_group_name_H-M   'P 1'
#
loop_
_entity.id
_entity.type
_entity.pdbx_description
1 polymer ?
#
loop_
_entity_poly.entity_id
_entity_poly.type
_entity_poly.pdbx_seq_one_letter_code
_entity_poly.pdbx_strand_id
1 'polypeptide(L)'
;MCYNKFKNTKLPDWLSFFSGKRCVAIIAGVVSILVSAVLLFVWPLLFGGLVALGEAIVGMDVVGAGIYAFLNRLLIPTGLHHALNNVFWFDTIGLGDLQHFWAGETSADVSWSLGMYMSGFFPCMMFGIPGAALAMVRCAKTTKKKAAIGLVASAALCAFICGVTEPFEFGFMFLAPGLYVIYALLYGIFTMITVALGFRAGFSFSAGAMDLLFSSSLPAAQRTWLIIPLGIAAFAVFYFVFYFAIKKWDLKTPGREDDDDLEKEKSIELASDDYTAIAKAILEGCGGKDNITSIDNCVTRLRLEVKDITAVNDKKIKAAGVAGVIKPGKTSVQVVVGTKVQFVADAFSKLCE
;
A
#
# COMPACT_ATOMS: atom_id res chain seq x y z
N MET A 1 -3.08 -14.11 -15.36
CA MET A 1 -3.94 -14.69 -16.42
C MET A 1 -3.48 -16.08 -16.88
N CYS A 2 -2.25 -16.24 -17.37
CA CYS A 2 -1.77 -17.52 -17.90
C CYS A 2 -1.86 -18.68 -16.89
N TYR A 3 -1.43 -18.45 -15.65
CA TYR A 3 -1.52 -19.48 -14.61
C TYR A 3 -2.96 -19.94 -14.34
N ASN A 4 -3.88 -19.00 -14.11
CA ASN A 4 -5.28 -19.32 -13.81
C ASN A 4 -5.96 -20.09 -14.94
N LYS A 5 -5.61 -19.79 -16.19
CA LYS A 5 -6.24 -20.41 -17.37
C LYS A 5 -5.59 -21.75 -17.76
N PHE A 6 -4.27 -21.90 -17.62
CA PHE A 6 -3.53 -23.03 -18.21
C PHE A 6 -2.94 -24.03 -17.21
N LYS A 7 -3.04 -23.79 -15.88
CA LYS A 7 -2.45 -24.68 -14.85
C LYS A 7 -2.97 -26.13 -14.88
N ASN A 8 -4.17 -26.35 -15.44
CA ASN A 8 -4.83 -27.65 -15.53
C ASN A 8 -4.96 -28.14 -17.00
N THR A 9 -4.28 -27.50 -17.95
CA THR A 9 -4.37 -27.89 -19.37
C THR A 9 -3.78 -29.28 -19.60
N LYS A 10 -4.55 -30.14 -20.27
CA LYS A 10 -4.10 -31.45 -20.75
C LYS A 10 -3.83 -31.37 -22.24
N LEU A 11 -2.61 -31.69 -22.64
CA LEU A 11 -2.19 -31.75 -24.03
C LEU A 11 -2.28 -33.20 -24.56
N PRO A 12 -2.34 -33.40 -25.89
CA PRO A 12 -2.30 -34.74 -26.48
C PRO A 12 -1.07 -35.55 -26.03
N ASP A 13 -1.14 -36.88 -26.11
CA ASP A 13 -0.15 -37.79 -25.52
C ASP A 13 1.31 -37.48 -25.90
N TRP A 14 1.55 -37.13 -27.16
CA TRP A 14 2.89 -36.76 -27.66
C TRP A 14 3.44 -35.42 -27.10
N LEU A 15 2.58 -34.58 -26.53
CA LEU A 15 2.94 -33.35 -25.80
C LEU A 15 2.60 -33.42 -24.31
N SER A 16 2.19 -34.59 -23.79
CA SER A 16 1.70 -34.76 -22.42
C SER A 16 2.71 -34.27 -21.36
N PHE A 17 4.00 -34.40 -21.65
CA PHE A 17 5.10 -33.89 -20.82
C PHE A 17 4.95 -32.39 -20.48
N PHE A 18 4.40 -31.59 -21.39
CA PHE A 18 4.21 -30.14 -21.21
C PHE A 18 2.88 -29.77 -20.56
N SER A 19 2.04 -30.74 -20.18
CA SER A 19 0.74 -30.46 -19.55
C SER A 19 0.86 -29.83 -18.16
N GLY A 20 -0.26 -29.29 -17.67
CA GLY A 20 -0.36 -28.71 -16.34
C GLY A 20 0.50 -27.45 -16.14
N LYS A 21 1.21 -27.35 -15.02
CA LYS A 21 2.00 -26.16 -14.67
C LYS A 21 3.13 -25.84 -15.67
N ARG A 22 3.65 -26.83 -16.40
CA ARG A 22 4.68 -26.61 -17.44
C ARG A 22 4.12 -25.85 -18.64
N CYS A 23 2.86 -26.10 -19.01
CA CYS A 23 2.15 -25.38 -20.07
C CYS A 23 2.07 -23.88 -19.73
N VAL A 24 1.87 -23.54 -18.46
CA VAL A 24 1.81 -22.13 -18.02
C VAL A 24 3.08 -21.39 -18.37
N ALA A 25 4.26 -21.97 -18.13
CA ALA A 25 5.53 -21.32 -18.42
C ALA A 25 5.71 -21.07 -19.93
N ILE A 26 5.35 -22.06 -20.76
CA ILE A 26 5.43 -21.94 -22.22
C ILE A 26 4.50 -20.84 -22.72
N ILE A 27 3.23 -20.88 -22.32
CA ILE A 27 2.25 -19.87 -22.73
C ILE A 27 2.61 -18.49 -22.19
N ALA A 28 3.12 -18.38 -20.96
CA ALA A 28 3.62 -17.12 -20.43
C ALA A 28 4.77 -16.58 -21.28
N GLY A 29 5.72 -17.42 -21.71
CA GLY A 29 6.79 -17.02 -22.63
C GLY A 29 6.25 -16.49 -23.95
N VAL A 30 5.32 -17.20 -24.60
CA VAL A 30 4.71 -16.77 -25.87
C VAL A 30 3.95 -15.45 -25.71
N VAL A 31 3.12 -15.33 -24.67
CA VAL A 31 2.37 -14.10 -24.38
C VAL A 31 3.34 -12.94 -24.10
N SER A 32 4.42 -13.17 -23.35
CA SER A 32 5.44 -12.15 -23.09
C SER A 32 6.11 -11.69 -24.38
N ILE A 33 6.42 -12.57 -25.33
CA ILE A 33 6.96 -12.18 -26.64
C ILE A 33 5.99 -11.26 -27.39
N LEU A 34 4.71 -11.61 -27.42
CA LEU A 34 3.68 -10.78 -28.07
C LEU A 34 3.52 -9.42 -27.37
N VAL A 35 3.49 -9.41 -26.04
CA VAL A 35 3.42 -8.17 -25.25
C VAL A 35 4.65 -7.31 -25.48
N SER A 36 5.86 -7.89 -25.49
CA SER A 36 7.10 -7.17 -25.80
C SER A 36 7.06 -6.55 -27.20
N ALA A 37 6.57 -7.27 -28.21
CA ALA A 37 6.41 -6.73 -29.56
C ALA A 37 5.49 -5.51 -29.59
N VAL A 38 4.38 -5.53 -28.83
CA VAL A 38 3.49 -4.36 -28.68
C VAL A 38 4.18 -3.23 -27.93
N LEU A 39 4.87 -3.53 -26.82
CA LEU A 39 5.56 -2.55 -26.01
C LEU A 39 6.70 -1.85 -26.76
N LEU A 40 7.34 -2.49 -27.74
CA LEU A 40 8.34 -1.83 -28.59
C LEU A 40 7.79 -0.60 -29.33
N PHE A 41 6.48 -0.55 -29.62
CA PHE A 41 5.84 0.60 -30.28
C PHE A 41 5.13 1.52 -29.27
N VAL A 42 4.51 0.95 -28.24
CA VAL A 42 3.74 1.73 -27.26
C VAL A 42 4.64 2.41 -26.24
N TRP A 43 5.68 1.73 -25.77
CA TRP A 43 6.56 2.26 -24.72
C TRP A 43 7.32 3.52 -25.13
N PRO A 44 7.89 3.66 -26.36
CA PRO A 44 8.51 4.91 -26.78
C PRO A 44 7.56 6.12 -26.74
N LEU A 45 6.27 5.94 -27.04
CA LEU A 45 5.27 7.01 -26.96
C LEU A 45 5.00 7.41 -25.50
N LEU A 46 4.85 6.43 -24.61
CA LEU A 46 4.65 6.69 -23.18
C LEU A 46 5.89 7.32 -22.54
N PHE A 47 7.07 6.82 -22.88
CA PHE A 47 8.35 7.35 -22.40
C PHE A 47 8.58 8.76 -22.93
N GLY A 48 8.31 9.02 -24.21
CA GLY A 48 8.38 10.38 -24.77
C GLY A 48 7.40 11.34 -24.07
N GLY A 49 6.19 10.89 -23.75
CA GLY A 49 5.25 11.67 -22.95
C GLY A 49 5.76 11.97 -21.53
N LEU A 50 6.41 10.99 -20.89
CA LEU A 50 7.03 11.16 -19.57
C LEU A 50 8.19 12.17 -19.62
N VAL A 51 9.05 12.10 -20.63
CA VAL A 51 10.15 13.05 -20.86
C VAL A 51 9.61 14.46 -21.09
N ALA A 52 8.63 14.62 -21.98
CA ALA A 52 8.03 15.93 -22.28
C ALA A 52 7.36 16.55 -21.04
N LEU A 53 6.68 15.73 -20.22
CA LEU A 53 6.13 16.17 -18.93
C LEU A 53 7.24 16.61 -17.98
N GLY A 54 8.33 15.84 -17.90
CA GLY A 54 9.52 16.15 -17.14
C GLY A 54 10.10 17.52 -17.49
N GLU A 55 10.47 17.71 -18.76
CA GLU A 55 11.03 18.96 -19.29
C GLU A 55 10.10 20.16 -19.05
N ALA A 56 8.79 19.97 -19.23
CA ALA A 56 7.80 21.03 -18.95
C ALA A 56 7.79 21.44 -17.47
N ILE A 57 7.88 20.47 -16.54
CA ILE A 57 7.93 20.73 -15.09
C ILE A 57 9.25 21.43 -14.73
N VAL A 58 10.38 21.04 -15.33
CA VAL A 58 11.69 21.65 -15.04
C VAL A 58 11.71 23.14 -15.33
N GLY A 59 11.05 23.57 -16.40
CA GLY A 59 10.93 24.99 -16.74
C GLY A 59 10.12 25.85 -15.75
N MET A 60 9.48 25.24 -14.75
CA MET A 60 8.62 25.94 -13.77
C MET A 60 9.29 26.21 -12.42
N ASP A 61 10.58 25.89 -12.27
CA ASP A 61 11.39 26.14 -11.07
C ASP A 61 10.68 25.68 -9.78
N VAL A 62 10.56 26.54 -8.75
CA VAL A 62 9.90 26.26 -7.47
C VAL A 62 8.52 25.62 -7.66
N VAL A 63 7.71 26.12 -8.60
CA VAL A 63 6.38 25.57 -8.89
C VAL A 63 6.50 24.16 -9.48
N GLY A 64 7.49 23.94 -10.34
CA GLY A 64 7.84 22.64 -10.88
C GLY A 64 8.15 21.61 -9.81
N ALA A 65 8.96 21.97 -8.81
CA ALA A 65 9.26 21.09 -7.66
C ALA A 65 7.98 20.69 -6.89
N GLY A 66 7.04 21.63 -6.74
CA GLY A 66 5.72 21.35 -6.15
C GLY A 66 4.87 20.38 -6.96
N ILE A 67 4.76 20.62 -8.27
CA ILE A 67 4.02 19.73 -9.18
C ILE A 67 4.64 18.33 -9.18
N TYR A 68 5.96 18.25 -9.21
CA TYR A 68 6.70 17.00 -9.09
C TYR A 68 6.32 16.25 -7.80
N ALA A 69 6.41 16.90 -6.64
CA ALA A 69 6.10 16.25 -5.36
C ALA A 69 4.63 15.80 -5.27
N PHE A 70 3.70 16.60 -5.80
CA PHE A 70 2.29 16.22 -5.91
C PHE A 70 2.09 14.95 -6.75
N LEU A 71 2.63 14.92 -7.97
CA LEU A 71 2.52 13.77 -8.87
C LEU A 71 3.25 12.54 -8.32
N ASN A 72 4.41 12.74 -7.72
CA ASN A 72 5.17 11.70 -7.05
C ASN A 72 4.31 10.99 -6.00
N ARG A 73 3.63 11.75 -5.12
CA ARG A 73 2.69 11.16 -4.15
C ARG A 73 1.53 10.47 -4.86
N LEU A 74 0.87 11.14 -5.79
CA LEU A 74 -0.34 10.60 -6.45
C LEU A 74 -0.10 9.25 -7.17
N LEU A 75 1.12 9.00 -7.64
CA LEU A 75 1.49 7.79 -8.37
C LEU A 75 1.92 6.61 -7.49
N ILE A 76 2.09 6.78 -6.17
CA ILE A 76 2.48 5.69 -5.25
C ILE A 76 1.56 4.46 -5.33
N PRO A 77 0.22 4.57 -5.37
CA PRO A 77 -0.67 3.39 -5.42
C PRO A 77 -0.43 2.47 -6.62
N THR A 78 0.20 3.00 -7.68
CA THR A 78 0.53 2.26 -8.91
C THR A 78 2.02 1.89 -9.01
N GLY A 79 2.87 2.40 -8.11
CA GLY A 79 4.32 2.29 -8.21
C GLY A 79 4.97 3.20 -9.28
N LEU A 80 4.20 3.93 -10.08
CA LEU A 80 4.71 4.74 -11.18
C LEU A 80 5.50 5.98 -10.75
N HIS A 81 5.48 6.33 -9.45
CA HIS A 81 6.31 7.38 -8.90
C HIS A 81 7.82 7.12 -9.10
N HIS A 82 8.26 5.86 -9.17
CA HIS A 82 9.65 5.53 -9.52
C HIS A 82 10.02 5.93 -10.96
N ALA A 83 9.08 5.83 -11.90
CA ALA A 83 9.32 6.30 -13.27
C ALA A 83 9.49 7.82 -13.30
N LEU A 84 8.71 8.55 -12.50
CA LEU A 84 8.87 9.99 -12.31
C LEU A 84 10.21 10.32 -11.63
N ASN A 85 10.61 9.57 -10.59
CA ASN A 85 11.88 9.77 -9.92
C ASN A 85 13.07 9.65 -10.87
N ASN A 86 13.04 8.70 -11.81
CA ASN A 86 14.10 8.55 -12.82
C ASN A 86 14.29 9.83 -13.66
N VAL A 87 13.24 10.63 -13.87
CA VAL A 87 13.32 11.88 -14.63
C VAL A 87 14.05 12.97 -13.83
N PHE A 88 13.72 13.13 -12.55
CA PHE A 88 14.20 14.26 -11.75
C PHE A 88 15.43 13.93 -10.92
N TRP A 89 15.44 12.77 -10.26
CA TRP A 89 16.54 12.35 -9.40
C TRP A 89 17.66 11.66 -10.16
N PHE A 90 17.40 11.14 -11.36
CA PHE A 90 18.38 10.48 -12.20
C PHE A 90 18.52 11.20 -13.55
N ASP A 91 19.46 10.74 -14.36
CA ASP A 91 19.88 11.46 -15.57
C ASP A 91 19.03 11.12 -16.81
N THR A 92 17.72 10.92 -16.66
CA THR A 92 16.87 10.56 -17.81
C THR A 92 16.69 11.73 -18.78
N ILE A 93 16.75 12.97 -18.29
CA ILE A 93 16.59 14.19 -19.08
C ILE A 93 17.75 15.20 -18.92
N GLY A 94 18.93 14.77 -18.45
CA GLY A 94 20.05 15.68 -18.21
C GLY A 94 20.01 16.42 -16.86
N LEU A 95 19.23 15.92 -15.89
CA LEU A 95 19.12 16.50 -14.53
C LEU A 95 20.01 15.76 -13.53
N GLY A 96 19.59 14.59 -13.07
CA GLY A 96 20.34 13.85 -12.05
C GLY A 96 20.46 14.55 -10.69
N ASP A 97 19.37 15.14 -10.18
CA ASP A 97 19.39 15.96 -8.95
C ASP A 97 20.00 15.22 -7.74
N LEU A 98 19.76 13.89 -7.65
CA LEU A 98 20.31 13.05 -6.59
C LEU A 98 21.79 12.73 -6.83
N GLN A 99 22.22 12.43 -8.06
CA GLN A 99 23.62 12.11 -8.36
C GLN A 99 24.53 13.30 -8.06
N HIS A 100 24.18 14.48 -8.59
CA HIS A 100 24.98 15.69 -8.42
C HIS A 100 25.04 16.11 -6.93
N PHE A 101 23.93 15.98 -6.19
CA PHE A 101 23.89 16.28 -4.76
C PHE A 101 24.88 15.42 -3.97
N TRP A 102 24.88 14.10 -4.20
CA TRP A 102 25.76 13.18 -3.48
C TRP A 102 27.20 13.15 -4.02
N ALA A 103 27.45 13.68 -5.22
CA ALA A 103 28.80 13.96 -5.72
C ALA A 103 29.47 15.15 -4.99
N GLY A 104 28.71 15.90 -4.17
CA GLY A 104 29.21 17.06 -3.44
C GLY A 104 29.24 18.33 -4.27
N GLU A 105 28.59 18.33 -5.43
CA GLU A 105 28.39 19.51 -6.26
C GLU A 105 27.42 20.50 -5.61
N THR A 106 27.39 21.72 -6.13
CA THR A 106 26.54 22.81 -5.64
C THR A 106 25.69 23.35 -6.78
N SER A 107 24.75 24.25 -6.46
CA SER A 107 23.98 24.95 -7.51
C SER A 107 24.83 25.85 -8.42
N ALA A 108 26.14 26.00 -8.16
CA ALA A 108 27.06 26.68 -9.08
C ALA A 108 27.58 25.75 -10.19
N ASP A 109 27.48 24.43 -10.00
CA ASP A 109 28.02 23.41 -10.91
C ASP A 109 26.96 22.92 -11.92
N VAL A 110 25.69 23.23 -11.68
CA VAL A 110 24.53 22.81 -12.49
C VAL A 110 23.64 23.99 -12.87
N SER A 111 22.75 23.81 -13.86
CA SER A 111 21.88 24.87 -14.39
C SER A 111 20.56 25.07 -13.64
N TRP A 112 20.30 24.29 -12.59
CA TRP A 112 19.09 24.36 -11.75
C TRP A 112 19.44 24.51 -10.26
N SER A 113 18.43 24.76 -9.41
CA SER A 113 18.64 24.71 -7.97
C SER A 113 18.80 23.26 -7.50
N LEU A 114 20.05 22.78 -7.44
CA LEU A 114 20.39 21.44 -6.96
C LEU A 114 19.63 21.05 -5.68
N GLY A 115 19.13 19.81 -5.59
CA GLY A 115 18.36 19.28 -4.47
C GLY A 115 16.91 19.78 -4.38
N MET A 116 16.42 20.60 -5.33
CA MET A 116 15.05 21.13 -5.28
C MET A 116 13.98 20.04 -5.40
N TYR A 117 14.26 18.94 -6.12
CA TYR A 117 13.33 17.81 -6.26
C TYR A 117 13.45 16.80 -5.11
N MET A 118 14.27 17.10 -4.09
CA MET A 118 14.49 16.24 -2.92
C MET A 118 14.06 16.93 -1.62
N SER A 119 14.36 18.21 -1.50
CA SER A 119 14.31 18.94 -0.23
C SER A 119 12.90 19.04 0.37
N GLY A 120 11.88 19.14 -0.48
CA GLY A 120 10.49 19.30 -0.07
C GLY A 120 9.89 18.13 0.71
N PHE A 121 10.46 16.93 0.57
CA PHE A 121 9.94 15.73 1.24
C PHE A 121 10.25 15.70 2.74
N PHE A 122 11.38 16.28 3.17
CA PHE A 122 11.83 16.26 4.57
C PHE A 122 10.78 16.78 5.58
N PRO A 123 10.27 18.02 5.47
CA PRO A 123 9.30 18.52 6.43
C PRO A 123 7.98 17.73 6.40
N CYS A 124 7.57 17.22 5.24
CA CYS A 124 6.37 16.42 5.12
C CYS A 124 6.52 15.03 5.77
N MET A 125 7.61 14.32 5.52
CA MET A 125 7.85 12.98 6.07
C MET A 125 8.19 13.02 7.56
N MET A 126 9.05 13.95 7.97
CA MET A 126 9.47 14.08 9.36
C MET A 126 8.43 14.73 10.25
N PHE A 127 7.52 15.57 9.75
CA PHE A 127 6.59 16.28 10.63
C PHE A 127 5.15 16.27 10.15
N GLY A 128 4.93 16.41 8.84
CA GLY A 128 3.59 16.33 8.25
C GLY A 128 2.89 14.99 8.54
N ILE A 129 3.57 13.86 8.29
CA ILE A 129 3.03 12.52 8.58
C ILE A 129 2.71 12.33 10.06
N PRO A 130 3.62 12.64 11.02
CA PRO A 130 3.27 12.64 12.44
C PRO A 130 2.05 13.50 12.81
N GLY A 131 1.91 14.68 12.19
CA GLY A 131 0.74 15.54 12.37
C GLY A 131 -0.55 14.88 11.87
N ALA A 132 -0.53 14.32 10.66
CA ALA A 132 -1.65 13.58 10.08
C ALA A 132 -2.00 12.32 10.88
N ALA A 133 -1.00 11.58 11.36
CA ALA A 133 -1.18 10.41 12.22
C ALA A 133 -1.87 10.79 13.53
N LEU A 134 -1.46 11.89 14.17
CA LEU A 134 -2.13 12.40 15.37
C LEU A 134 -3.59 12.78 15.07
N ALA A 135 -3.87 13.40 13.94
CA ALA A 135 -5.23 13.71 13.52
C ALA A 135 -6.09 12.45 13.36
N MET A 136 -5.56 11.39 12.74
CA MET A 136 -6.24 10.09 12.62
C MET A 136 -6.52 9.48 14.00
N VAL A 137 -5.54 9.44 14.90
CA VAL A 137 -5.73 8.95 16.29
C VAL A 137 -6.80 9.74 17.02
N ARG A 138 -6.83 11.05 16.85
CA ARG A 138 -7.85 11.92 17.47
C ARG A 138 -9.25 11.67 16.90
N CYS A 139 -9.35 11.25 15.65
CA CYS A 139 -10.61 10.92 15.02
C CYS A 139 -11.02 9.46 15.21
N ALA A 140 -10.14 8.55 15.65
CA ALA A 140 -10.49 7.14 15.87
C ALA A 140 -11.61 6.96 16.91
N LYS A 141 -12.43 5.92 16.74
CA LYS A 141 -13.44 5.50 17.71
C LYS A 141 -12.77 5.10 19.02
N THR A 142 -13.44 5.34 20.15
CA THR A 142 -12.89 5.07 21.49
C THR A 142 -12.50 3.60 21.67
N THR A 143 -13.29 2.67 21.15
CA THR A 143 -13.05 1.21 21.17
C THR A 143 -11.80 0.82 20.39
N LYS A 144 -11.60 1.41 19.20
CA LYS A 144 -10.50 1.08 18.28
C LYS A 144 -9.26 1.96 18.44
N LYS A 145 -9.27 2.93 19.36
CA LYS A 145 -8.21 3.95 19.49
C LYS A 145 -6.83 3.35 19.76
N LYS A 146 -6.75 2.31 20.61
CA LYS A 146 -5.48 1.63 20.89
C LYS A 146 -4.88 0.97 19.65
N ALA A 147 -5.70 0.30 18.84
CA ALA A 147 -5.28 -0.31 17.60
C ALA A 147 -4.84 0.75 16.57
N ALA A 148 -5.62 1.84 16.45
CA ALA A 148 -5.27 2.96 15.58
C ALA A 148 -3.92 3.58 15.96
N ILE A 149 -3.68 3.82 17.26
CA ILE A 149 -2.39 4.33 17.77
C ILE A 149 -1.25 3.39 17.37
N GLY A 150 -1.39 2.08 17.60
CA GLY A 150 -0.35 1.11 17.27
C GLY A 150 0.04 1.15 15.79
N LEU A 151 -0.95 1.20 14.89
CA LEU A 151 -0.72 1.24 13.45
C LEU A 151 -0.08 2.56 13.00
N VAL A 152 -0.70 3.69 13.32
CA VAL A 152 -0.30 4.98 12.74
C VAL A 152 0.93 5.58 13.43
N ALA A 153 1.18 5.29 14.72
CA ALA A 153 2.36 5.78 15.41
C ALA A 153 3.64 5.07 14.94
N SER A 154 3.57 3.75 14.75
CA SER A 154 4.70 2.99 14.20
C SER A 154 5.03 3.45 12.77
N ALA A 155 4.00 3.64 11.94
CA ALA A 155 4.16 4.16 10.59
C ALA A 155 4.74 5.59 10.57
N ALA A 156 4.25 6.49 11.45
CA ALA A 156 4.78 7.84 11.57
C ALA A 156 6.24 7.87 12.05
N LEU A 157 6.63 6.99 12.96
CA LEU A 157 8.02 6.85 13.40
C LEU A 157 8.92 6.34 12.27
N CYS A 158 8.44 5.36 11.50
CA CYS A 158 9.16 4.85 10.33
C CYS A 158 9.37 5.95 9.28
N ALA A 159 8.33 6.74 8.99
CA ALA A 159 8.43 7.90 8.11
C ALA A 159 9.39 8.97 8.66
N PHE A 160 9.34 9.24 9.97
CA PHE A 160 10.23 10.21 10.61
C PHE A 160 11.70 9.83 10.45
N ILE A 161 12.05 8.59 10.79
CA ILE A 161 13.44 8.15 10.86
C ILE A 161 13.97 7.81 9.47
N CYS A 162 13.22 6.97 8.74
CA CYS A 162 13.67 6.32 7.51
C CYS A 162 13.08 6.96 6.24
N GLY A 163 12.12 7.89 6.36
CA GLY A 163 11.42 8.47 5.22
C GLY A 163 10.45 7.52 4.49
N VAL A 164 10.25 6.29 4.98
CA VAL A 164 9.32 5.32 4.35
C VAL A 164 7.88 5.70 4.71
N THR A 165 7.07 6.02 3.69
CA THR A 165 5.73 6.60 3.89
C THR A 165 4.60 5.60 3.67
N GLU A 166 4.86 4.51 2.96
CA GLU A 166 3.89 3.51 2.53
C GLU A 166 3.14 2.87 3.71
N PRO A 167 3.78 2.50 4.85
CA PRO A 167 3.06 1.98 6.01
C PRO A 167 1.99 2.94 6.54
N PHE A 168 2.19 4.25 6.37
CA PHE A 168 1.22 5.27 6.76
C PHE A 168 0.16 5.47 5.66
N GLU A 169 0.61 5.68 4.43
CA GLU A 169 -0.25 6.00 3.29
C GLU A 169 -1.22 4.86 2.95
N PHE A 170 -0.75 3.60 2.99
CA PHE A 170 -1.59 2.41 2.77
C PHE A 170 -2.67 2.24 3.85
N GLY A 171 -2.46 2.81 5.02
CA GLY A 171 -3.44 2.80 6.10
C GLY A 171 -4.73 3.53 5.77
N PHE A 172 -4.74 4.47 4.81
CA PHE A 172 -5.94 5.24 4.49
C PHE A 172 -6.19 5.48 3.00
N MET A 173 -5.21 5.35 2.10
CA MET A 173 -5.38 5.76 0.70
C MET A 173 -6.53 5.04 -0.02
N PHE A 174 -6.78 3.77 0.32
CA PHE A 174 -7.87 2.99 -0.26
C PHE A 174 -9.20 3.16 0.50
N LEU A 175 -9.13 3.57 1.77
CA LEU A 175 -10.32 3.85 2.60
C LEU A 175 -10.89 5.24 2.35
N ALA A 176 -10.03 6.22 2.09
CA ALA A 176 -10.37 7.62 1.87
C ALA A 176 -9.52 8.23 0.72
N PRO A 177 -9.81 7.88 -0.56
CA PRO A 177 -9.04 8.37 -1.70
C PRO A 177 -9.00 9.91 -1.81
N GLY A 178 -10.08 10.59 -1.44
CA GLY A 178 -10.12 12.05 -1.41
C GLY A 178 -9.13 12.66 -0.40
N LEU A 179 -8.96 12.03 0.76
CA LEU A 179 -7.95 12.45 1.74
C LEU A 179 -6.53 12.25 1.20
N TYR A 180 -6.33 11.23 0.38
CA TYR A 180 -5.05 10.97 -0.25
C TYR A 180 -4.67 12.02 -1.30
N VAL A 181 -5.64 12.52 -2.08
CA VAL A 181 -5.41 13.66 -2.99
C VAL A 181 -5.05 14.91 -2.20
N ILE A 182 -5.74 15.19 -1.09
CA ILE A 182 -5.40 16.32 -0.19
C ILE A 182 -3.97 16.17 0.35
N TYR A 183 -3.61 14.96 0.79
CA TYR A 183 -2.28 14.65 1.26
C TYR A 183 -1.21 14.89 0.19
N ALA A 184 -1.42 14.44 -1.04
CA ALA A 184 -0.51 14.70 -2.15
C ALA A 184 -0.38 16.21 -2.43
N LEU A 185 -1.50 16.96 -2.39
CA LEU A 185 -1.49 18.43 -2.57
C LEU A 185 -0.66 19.12 -1.50
N LEU A 186 -0.77 18.68 -0.24
CA LEU A 186 0.04 19.22 0.85
C LEU A 186 1.54 18.99 0.60
N TYR A 187 1.94 17.82 0.08
CA TYR A 187 3.33 17.58 -0.33
C TYR A 187 3.80 18.55 -1.40
N GLY A 188 2.98 18.81 -2.43
CA GLY A 188 3.29 19.79 -3.46
C GLY A 188 3.47 21.19 -2.89
N ILE A 189 2.53 21.65 -2.05
CA ILE A 189 2.57 22.98 -1.43
C ILE A 189 3.80 23.14 -0.54
N PHE A 190 4.05 22.18 0.35
CA PHE A 190 5.22 22.25 1.24
C PHE A 190 6.53 22.13 0.48
N THR A 191 6.57 21.40 -0.63
CA THR A 191 7.76 21.37 -1.49
C THR A 191 8.04 22.73 -2.09
N MET A 192 7.03 23.41 -2.64
CA MET A 192 7.20 24.78 -3.15
C MET A 192 7.73 25.74 -2.06
N ILE A 193 7.12 25.70 -0.88
CA ILE A 193 7.52 26.56 0.25
C ILE A 193 8.96 26.26 0.68
N THR A 194 9.30 24.99 0.82
CA THR A 194 10.63 24.52 1.25
C THR A 194 11.72 24.98 0.27
N VAL A 195 11.49 24.79 -1.03
CA VAL A 195 12.43 25.21 -2.08
C VAL A 195 12.53 26.73 -2.14
N ALA A 196 11.41 27.46 -2.08
CA ALA A 196 11.39 28.93 -2.10
C ALA A 196 12.19 29.56 -0.94
N LEU A 197 12.17 28.93 0.24
CA LEU A 197 12.93 29.39 1.41
C LEU A 197 14.41 29.00 1.37
N GLY A 198 14.81 28.20 0.37
CA GLY A 198 16.19 27.77 0.15
C GLY A 198 16.68 26.74 1.17
N PHE A 199 15.76 26.00 1.81
CA PHE A 199 16.12 24.78 2.53
C PHE A 199 16.53 23.73 1.49
N ARG A 200 17.72 23.17 1.68
CA ARG A 200 18.30 22.19 0.77
C ARG A 200 18.92 21.05 1.53
N ALA A 201 18.39 19.85 1.30
CA ALA A 201 18.88 18.59 1.83
C ALA A 201 18.63 17.47 0.81
N GLY A 202 19.49 16.46 0.81
CA GLY A 202 19.41 15.31 -0.07
C GLY A 202 19.18 14.03 0.73
N PHE A 203 18.69 12.99 0.06
CA PHE A 203 18.50 11.66 0.62
C PHE A 203 19.09 10.63 -0.32
N SER A 204 19.55 9.51 0.23
CA SER A 204 20.01 8.34 -0.53
C SER A 204 18.92 7.27 -0.63
N PHE A 205 18.04 7.21 0.38
CA PHE A 205 16.93 6.26 0.41
C PHE A 205 15.57 6.96 0.40
N SER A 206 15.24 7.71 1.45
CA SER A 206 13.98 8.46 1.52
C SER A 206 14.06 9.49 2.65
N ALA A 207 13.63 10.72 2.38
CA ALA A 207 13.83 11.98 3.13
C ALA A 207 13.47 12.01 4.64
N GLY A 208 14.00 11.07 5.42
CA GLY A 208 13.85 10.96 6.86
C GLY A 208 15.01 11.60 7.62
N ALA A 209 14.93 11.54 8.94
CA ALA A 209 15.91 12.14 9.84
C ALA A 209 17.34 11.61 9.63
N MET A 210 17.49 10.33 9.25
CA MET A 210 18.81 9.76 8.98
C MET A 210 19.44 10.35 7.72
N ASP A 211 18.66 10.46 6.63
CA ASP A 211 19.12 11.10 5.41
C ASP A 211 19.45 12.58 5.64
N LEU A 212 18.68 13.28 6.47
CA LEU A 212 18.98 14.67 6.82
C LEU A 212 20.29 14.77 7.60
N LEU A 213 20.51 13.88 8.58
CA LEU A 213 21.72 13.86 9.38
C LEU A 213 22.95 13.69 8.49
N PHE A 214 22.93 12.72 7.57
CA PHE A 214 24.08 12.43 6.72
C PHE A 214 24.26 13.44 5.58
N SER A 215 23.18 13.97 5.01
CA SER A 215 23.28 14.95 3.92
C SER A 215 23.64 16.35 4.40
N SER A 216 23.34 16.70 5.65
CA SER A 216 23.51 18.06 6.17
C SER A 216 24.95 18.58 6.20
N SER A 217 25.95 17.68 6.13
CA SER A 217 27.37 18.03 6.08
C SER A 217 27.92 18.20 4.66
N LEU A 218 27.14 17.86 3.63
CA LEU A 218 27.59 17.96 2.24
C LEU A 218 27.63 19.43 1.77
N PRO A 219 28.57 19.80 0.88
CA PRO A 219 28.64 21.16 0.33
C PRO A 219 27.35 21.62 -0.34
N ALA A 220 26.59 20.67 -0.91
CA ALA A 220 25.30 20.90 -1.51
C ALA A 220 24.22 21.34 -0.51
N ALA A 221 24.32 20.97 0.77
CA ALA A 221 23.29 21.25 1.76
C ALA A 221 23.23 22.74 2.13
N GLN A 222 22.02 23.26 2.33
CA GLN A 222 21.82 24.69 2.58
C GLN A 222 20.66 24.93 3.55
N ARG A 223 20.85 25.84 4.51
CA ARG A 223 19.81 26.27 5.47
C ARG A 223 19.08 25.10 6.14
N THR A 224 19.77 23.99 6.43
CA THR A 224 19.16 22.78 6.99
C THR A 224 18.47 23.02 8.34
N TRP A 225 18.88 24.05 9.08
CA TRP A 225 18.21 24.51 10.30
C TRP A 225 16.73 24.90 10.09
N LEU A 226 16.32 25.25 8.86
CA LEU A 226 14.91 25.54 8.52
C LEU A 226 14.00 24.31 8.67
N ILE A 227 14.56 23.10 8.80
CA ILE A 227 13.76 21.90 9.05
C ILE A 227 12.87 22.03 10.29
N ILE A 228 13.32 22.76 11.31
CA ILE A 228 12.54 22.93 12.56
C ILE A 228 11.29 23.80 12.33
N PRO A 229 11.40 25.06 11.86
CA PRO A 229 10.21 25.87 11.59
C PRO A 229 9.33 25.28 10.47
N LEU A 230 9.92 24.74 9.40
CA LEU A 230 9.16 24.08 8.32
C LEU A 230 8.44 22.84 8.83
N GLY A 231 9.11 22.04 9.66
CA GLY A 231 8.57 20.84 10.28
C GLY A 231 7.39 21.16 11.19
N ILE A 232 7.54 22.14 12.09
CA ILE A 232 6.44 22.58 12.97
C ILE A 232 5.24 23.05 12.14
N ALA A 233 5.48 23.83 11.09
CA ALA A 233 4.42 24.25 10.18
C ALA A 233 3.75 23.06 9.47
N ALA A 234 4.53 22.11 8.96
CA ALA A 234 4.03 20.89 8.32
C ALA A 234 3.19 20.05 9.28
N PHE A 235 3.67 19.84 10.51
CA PHE A 235 2.92 19.14 11.55
C PHE A 235 1.57 19.79 11.79
N ALA A 236 1.55 21.10 12.03
CA ALA A 236 0.32 21.83 12.32
C ALA A 236 -0.66 21.77 11.14
N VAL A 237 -0.20 22.09 9.92
CA VAL A 237 -1.05 22.10 8.73
C VAL A 237 -1.60 20.72 8.43
N PHE A 238 -0.75 19.68 8.41
CA PHE A 238 -1.22 18.31 8.18
C PHE A 238 -2.20 17.88 9.26
N TYR A 239 -1.93 18.18 10.54
CA TYR A 239 -2.85 17.87 11.63
C TYR A 239 -4.23 18.51 11.43
N PHE A 240 -4.28 19.83 11.23
CA PHE A 240 -5.55 20.55 11.13
C PHE A 240 -6.31 20.19 9.85
N VAL A 241 -5.62 20.07 8.71
CA VAL A 241 -6.25 19.70 7.44
C VAL A 241 -6.81 18.28 7.51
N PHE A 242 -6.03 17.31 8.01
CA PHE A 242 -6.53 15.94 8.19
C PHE A 242 -7.68 15.89 9.18
N TYR A 243 -7.53 16.52 10.35
CA TYR A 243 -8.55 16.51 11.38
C TYR A 243 -9.87 17.09 10.85
N PHE A 244 -9.81 18.24 10.18
CA PHE A 244 -10.97 18.88 9.58
C PHE A 244 -11.58 18.02 8.47
N ALA A 245 -10.77 17.52 7.53
CA ALA A 245 -11.25 16.69 6.42
C ALA A 245 -11.95 15.42 6.92
N ILE A 246 -11.32 14.71 7.86
CA ILE A 246 -11.85 13.47 8.44
C ILE A 246 -13.18 13.75 9.16
N LYS A 247 -13.27 14.83 9.94
CA LYS A 247 -14.49 15.20 10.66
C LYS A 247 -15.59 15.72 9.76
N LYS A 248 -15.25 16.54 8.77
CA LYS A 248 -16.21 17.22 7.89
C LYS A 248 -16.88 16.27 6.92
N TRP A 249 -16.14 15.30 6.39
CA TRP A 249 -16.63 14.34 5.40
C TRP A 249 -16.80 12.92 5.95
N ASP A 250 -16.70 12.74 7.26
CA ASP A 250 -16.81 11.45 7.94
C ASP A 250 -15.93 10.36 7.31
N LEU A 251 -14.69 10.71 6.97
CA LEU A 251 -13.82 9.81 6.22
C LEU A 251 -13.41 8.60 7.07
N LYS A 252 -13.39 7.43 6.42
CA LYS A 252 -12.91 6.19 7.02
C LYS A 252 -11.37 6.21 7.02
N THR A 253 -10.81 6.27 8.22
CA THR A 253 -9.37 6.13 8.49
C THR A 253 -9.17 5.00 9.50
N PRO A 254 -7.92 4.53 9.75
CA PRO A 254 -7.69 3.49 10.74
C PRO A 254 -8.36 3.76 12.09
N GLY A 255 -9.15 2.80 12.57
CA GLY A 255 -9.94 2.93 13.80
C GLY A 255 -11.24 3.73 13.67
N ARG A 256 -11.64 4.11 12.45
CA ARG A 256 -12.98 4.62 12.11
C ARG A 256 -13.79 3.65 11.23
N GLU A 257 -13.30 2.41 11.04
CA GLU A 257 -14.07 1.40 10.31
C GLU A 257 -15.35 1.05 11.08
N ASP A 258 -16.37 0.59 10.36
CA ASP A 258 -17.62 0.14 10.97
C ASP A 258 -17.38 -1.09 11.85
N ASP A 259 -18.15 -1.19 12.94
CA ASP A 259 -17.84 -2.09 14.06
C ASP A 259 -18.25 -3.55 13.81
N ASP A 260 -19.01 -3.80 12.74
CA ASP A 260 -19.72 -5.07 12.57
C ASP A 260 -18.85 -6.27 12.17
N ASP A 261 -17.67 -6.07 11.56
CA ASP A 261 -16.98 -7.18 10.87
C ASP A 261 -15.75 -7.75 11.59
N LEU A 262 -15.19 -7.09 12.60
CA LEU A 262 -13.92 -7.52 13.22
C LEU A 262 -13.97 -7.67 14.74
N GLU A 263 -14.72 -6.83 15.46
CA GLU A 263 -14.86 -6.97 16.91
C GLU A 263 -15.85 -8.05 17.29
N LYS A 264 -16.96 -8.19 16.53
CA LYS A 264 -17.87 -9.34 16.63
C LYS A 264 -17.19 -10.67 16.34
N GLU A 265 -16.09 -10.69 15.59
CA GLU A 265 -15.34 -11.91 15.27
C GLU A 265 -14.31 -12.30 16.32
N LYS A 266 -13.70 -11.29 16.98
CA LYS A 266 -12.68 -11.51 18.02
C LYS A 266 -13.27 -11.85 19.38
N SER A 267 -14.51 -11.45 19.65
CA SER A 267 -15.23 -11.77 20.90
C SER A 267 -16.04 -13.08 20.85
N ILE A 268 -15.94 -13.85 19.76
CA ILE A 268 -16.61 -15.14 19.63
C ILE A 268 -15.85 -16.16 20.47
N GLU A 269 -16.46 -16.56 21.58
CA GLU A 269 -16.10 -17.80 22.24
C GLU A 269 -16.88 -18.94 21.59
N LEU A 270 -16.17 -19.96 21.12
CA LEU A 270 -16.78 -21.19 20.61
C LEU A 270 -17.57 -21.85 21.74
N ALA A 271 -18.76 -22.37 21.41
CA ALA A 271 -19.61 -23.06 22.38
C ALA A 271 -18.99 -24.35 22.97
N SER A 272 -17.89 -24.84 22.37
CA SER A 272 -17.14 -26.02 22.78
C SER A 272 -15.67 -25.88 22.37
N ASP A 273 -14.76 -26.46 23.16
CA ASP A 273 -13.35 -26.65 22.80
C ASP A 273 -13.11 -27.94 22.00
N ASP A 274 -14.16 -28.68 21.64
CA ASP A 274 -14.08 -29.81 20.72
C ASP A 274 -14.07 -29.33 19.26
N TYR A 275 -12.88 -28.93 18.81
CA TYR A 275 -12.65 -28.44 17.44
C TYR A 275 -12.96 -29.50 16.37
N THR A 276 -12.89 -30.79 16.70
CA THR A 276 -13.19 -31.88 15.75
C THR A 276 -14.69 -31.97 15.51
N ALA A 277 -15.51 -31.86 16.56
CA ALA A 277 -16.95 -31.81 16.43
C ALA A 277 -17.41 -30.57 15.63
N ILE A 278 -16.79 -29.41 15.89
CA ILE A 278 -17.07 -28.17 15.15
C ILE A 278 -16.70 -28.33 13.67
N ALA A 279 -15.49 -28.81 13.38
CA ALA A 279 -15.05 -29.06 12.01
C ALA A 279 -15.96 -30.04 11.26
N LYS A 280 -16.41 -31.11 11.92
CA LYS A 280 -17.36 -32.08 11.35
C LYS A 280 -18.71 -31.45 11.02
N ALA A 281 -19.26 -30.65 11.94
CA ALA A 281 -20.51 -29.94 11.71
C ALA A 281 -20.41 -28.92 10.56
N ILE A 282 -19.28 -28.21 10.45
CA ILE A 282 -19.00 -27.31 9.32
C ILE A 282 -18.90 -28.12 8.02
N LEU A 283 -18.20 -29.25 8.01
CA LEU A 283 -18.01 -30.09 6.82
C LEU A 283 -19.33 -30.63 6.29
N GLU A 284 -20.16 -31.17 7.19
CA GLU A 284 -21.51 -31.63 6.84
C GLU A 284 -22.39 -30.48 6.37
N GLY A 285 -22.26 -29.30 6.98
CA GLY A 285 -22.96 -28.09 6.58
C GLY A 285 -22.53 -27.57 5.21
N CYS A 286 -21.31 -27.87 4.78
CA CYS A 286 -20.80 -27.53 3.44
C CYS A 286 -21.18 -28.55 2.36
N GLY A 287 -21.98 -29.57 2.67
CA GLY A 287 -22.35 -30.61 1.70
C GLY A 287 -21.39 -31.80 1.66
N GLY A 288 -20.50 -31.92 2.66
CA GLY A 288 -19.57 -33.04 2.80
C GLY A 288 -18.24 -32.86 2.06
N LYS A 289 -17.33 -33.83 2.27
CA LYS A 289 -15.96 -33.83 1.73
C LYS A 289 -15.92 -33.67 0.21
N ASP A 290 -16.83 -34.34 -0.51
CA ASP A 290 -16.87 -34.31 -1.97
C ASP A 290 -17.19 -32.92 -2.54
N ASN A 291 -17.82 -32.06 -1.75
CA ASN A 291 -18.13 -30.69 -2.15
C ASN A 291 -16.98 -29.71 -1.88
N ILE A 292 -15.96 -30.06 -1.08
CA ILE A 292 -14.83 -29.18 -0.78
C ILE A 292 -13.75 -29.30 -1.87
N THR A 293 -13.20 -28.18 -2.30
CA THR A 293 -12.10 -28.11 -3.27
C THR A 293 -10.80 -27.57 -2.66
N SER A 294 -10.88 -26.65 -1.72
CA SER A 294 -9.74 -26.20 -0.93
C SER A 294 -10.16 -25.64 0.41
N ILE A 295 -9.25 -25.73 1.37
CA ILE A 295 -9.35 -25.16 2.72
C ILE A 295 -8.16 -24.23 2.96
N ASP A 296 -8.43 -23.09 3.57
CA ASP A 296 -7.45 -22.13 4.07
C ASP A 296 -8.04 -21.42 5.30
N ASN A 297 -7.25 -20.69 6.08
CA ASN A 297 -7.76 -19.88 7.18
C ASN A 297 -6.99 -18.57 7.35
N CYS A 298 -7.69 -17.54 7.84
CA CYS A 298 -7.05 -16.32 8.31
C CYS A 298 -7.08 -16.28 9.85
N VAL A 299 -7.02 -15.08 10.44
CA VAL A 299 -6.98 -14.87 11.90
C VAL A 299 -8.29 -15.30 12.59
N THR A 300 -9.44 -15.12 11.94
CA THR A 300 -10.77 -15.36 12.54
C THR A 300 -11.71 -16.20 11.68
N ARG A 301 -11.35 -16.51 10.43
CA ARG A 301 -12.26 -17.14 9.46
C ARG A 301 -11.64 -18.35 8.78
N LEU A 302 -12.43 -19.41 8.69
CA LEU A 302 -12.16 -20.57 7.87
C LEU A 302 -12.64 -20.26 6.46
N ARG A 303 -11.76 -20.41 5.46
CA ARG A 303 -12.02 -20.11 4.06
C ARG A 303 -12.10 -21.42 3.28
N LEU A 304 -13.25 -21.67 2.67
CA LEU A 304 -13.54 -22.88 1.94
C LEU A 304 -13.91 -22.52 0.51
N GLU A 305 -13.36 -23.25 -0.46
CA GLU A 305 -13.90 -23.27 -1.82
C GLU A 305 -14.69 -24.55 -2.01
N VAL A 306 -15.92 -24.42 -2.50
CA VAL A 306 -16.86 -25.52 -2.72
C VAL A 306 -17.21 -25.68 -4.20
N LYS A 307 -17.57 -26.90 -4.63
CA LYS A 307 -18.02 -27.18 -6.00
C LYS A 307 -19.43 -26.65 -6.25
N ASP A 308 -20.31 -26.83 -5.28
CA ASP A 308 -21.71 -26.43 -5.33
C ASP A 308 -22.11 -25.66 -4.06
N ILE A 309 -22.39 -24.37 -4.24
CA ILE A 309 -22.80 -23.47 -3.15
C ILE A 309 -24.22 -23.74 -2.65
N THR A 310 -25.06 -24.42 -3.45
CA THR A 310 -26.45 -24.71 -3.09
C THR A 310 -26.56 -25.83 -2.05
N ALA A 311 -25.54 -26.70 -1.98
CA ALA A 311 -25.40 -27.72 -0.95
C ALA A 311 -24.95 -27.15 0.41
N VAL A 312 -24.59 -25.87 0.49
CA VAL A 312 -24.12 -25.21 1.72
C VAL A 312 -25.31 -24.75 2.56
N ASN A 313 -25.46 -25.36 3.74
CA ASN A 313 -26.52 -25.07 4.70
C ASN A 313 -26.01 -24.19 5.85
N ASP A 314 -26.28 -22.89 5.73
CA ASP A 314 -25.86 -21.88 6.70
C ASP A 314 -26.41 -22.12 8.11
N LYS A 315 -27.63 -22.66 8.24
CA LYS A 315 -28.23 -22.95 9.54
C LYS A 315 -27.47 -24.07 10.25
N LYS A 316 -27.09 -25.12 9.52
CA LYS A 316 -26.33 -26.25 10.05
C LYS A 316 -24.92 -25.83 10.46
N ILE A 317 -24.28 -24.98 9.66
CA ILE A 317 -22.95 -24.43 9.98
C ILE A 317 -23.04 -23.54 11.23
N LYS A 318 -24.02 -22.63 11.32
CA LYS A 318 -24.23 -21.77 12.49
C LYS A 318 -24.52 -22.56 13.77
N ALA A 319 -25.18 -23.72 13.67
CA ALA A 319 -25.40 -24.61 14.81
C ALA A 319 -24.11 -25.18 15.40
N ALA A 320 -22.98 -25.12 14.69
CA ALA A 320 -21.65 -25.50 15.20
C ALA A 320 -21.04 -24.46 16.16
N GLY A 321 -21.77 -23.40 16.52
CA GLY A 321 -21.29 -22.36 17.44
C GLY A 321 -20.39 -21.30 16.79
N VAL A 322 -20.46 -21.19 15.46
CA VAL A 322 -19.75 -20.15 14.68
C VAL A 322 -20.64 -18.92 14.52
N ALA A 323 -20.07 -17.71 14.51
CA ALA A 323 -20.88 -16.50 14.51
C ALA A 323 -21.57 -16.22 13.16
N GLY A 324 -21.03 -16.75 12.07
CA GLY A 324 -21.51 -16.38 10.75
C GLY A 324 -20.98 -17.25 9.64
N VAL A 325 -21.72 -17.22 8.53
CA VAL A 325 -21.31 -17.78 7.25
C VAL A 325 -21.48 -16.66 6.23
N ILE A 326 -20.41 -16.38 5.49
CA ILE A 326 -20.36 -15.35 4.46
C ILE A 326 -20.08 -16.06 3.13
N LYS A 327 -20.80 -15.70 2.06
CA LYS A 327 -20.64 -16.27 0.73
C LYS A 327 -20.19 -15.18 -0.26
N PRO A 328 -18.91 -14.78 -0.27
CA PRO A 328 -18.43 -13.66 -1.08
C PRO A 328 -18.37 -13.97 -2.59
N GLY A 329 -18.56 -15.22 -3.01
CA GLY A 329 -18.55 -15.62 -4.42
C GLY A 329 -19.40 -16.87 -4.69
N LYS A 330 -19.45 -17.31 -5.94
CA LYS A 330 -20.25 -18.47 -6.37
C LYS A 330 -19.74 -19.82 -5.86
N THR A 331 -18.47 -19.89 -5.45
CA THR A 331 -17.81 -21.10 -4.92
C THR A 331 -17.16 -20.86 -3.56
N SER A 332 -17.20 -19.64 -3.04
CA SER A 332 -16.43 -19.25 -1.86
C SER A 332 -17.32 -19.14 -0.64
N VAL A 333 -16.93 -19.82 0.44
CA VAL A 333 -17.62 -19.81 1.74
C VAL A 333 -16.60 -19.42 2.81
N GLN A 334 -16.94 -18.43 3.63
CA GLN A 334 -16.17 -18.07 4.82
C GLN A 334 -17.01 -18.35 6.05
N VAL A 335 -16.46 -19.13 6.98
CA VAL A 335 -17.08 -19.42 8.27
C VAL A 335 -16.33 -18.64 9.34
N VAL A 336 -17.06 -17.83 10.10
CA VAL A 336 -16.51 -16.96 11.14
C VAL A 336 -16.42 -17.73 12.44
N VAL A 337 -15.21 -18.24 12.72
CA VAL A 337 -14.92 -19.13 13.85
C VAL A 337 -14.35 -18.37 15.06
N GLY A 338 -13.65 -17.26 14.82
CA GLY A 338 -12.94 -16.50 15.84
C GLY A 338 -11.46 -16.89 15.96
N THR A 339 -10.77 -16.42 17.00
CA THR A 339 -9.30 -16.52 17.14
C THR A 339 -8.76 -17.94 17.24
N LYS A 340 -9.63 -18.92 17.52
CA LYS A 340 -9.30 -20.36 17.59
C LYS A 340 -9.40 -21.08 16.23
N VAL A 341 -9.57 -20.34 15.12
CA VAL A 341 -9.82 -20.92 13.79
C VAL A 341 -8.73 -21.86 13.29
N GLN A 342 -7.47 -21.65 13.67
CA GLN A 342 -6.37 -22.54 13.27
C GLN A 342 -6.64 -23.99 13.71
N PHE A 343 -7.09 -24.19 14.95
CA PHE A 343 -7.38 -25.53 15.46
C PHE A 343 -8.55 -26.20 14.74
N VAL A 344 -9.56 -25.41 14.34
CA VAL A 344 -10.69 -25.90 13.56
C VAL A 344 -10.26 -26.24 12.13
N ALA A 345 -9.38 -25.43 11.52
CA ALA A 345 -8.85 -25.69 10.18
C ALA A 345 -8.00 -26.97 10.13
N ASP A 346 -7.16 -27.20 11.13
CA ASP A 346 -6.33 -28.41 11.24
C ASP A 346 -7.21 -29.66 11.39
N ALA A 347 -8.26 -29.61 12.24
CA ALA A 347 -9.20 -30.71 12.41
C ALA A 347 -10.04 -30.96 11.14
N PHE A 348 -10.48 -29.89 10.46
CA PHE A 348 -11.23 -29.98 9.22
C PHE A 348 -10.41 -30.60 8.10
N SER A 349 -9.13 -30.24 7.99
CA SER A 349 -8.22 -30.79 6.97
C SER A 349 -8.08 -32.30 7.13
N LYS A 350 -7.91 -32.80 8.36
CA LYS A 350 -7.86 -34.24 8.65
C LYS A 350 -9.14 -35.01 8.28
N LEU A 351 -10.31 -34.35 8.32
CA LEU A 351 -11.57 -34.95 7.89
C LEU A 351 -11.73 -34.96 6.36
N CYS A 352 -10.94 -34.16 5.65
CA CYS A 352 -10.94 -34.05 4.19
C CYS A 352 -9.82 -34.87 3.53
N GLU A 353 -8.83 -35.35 4.28
CA GLU A 353 -7.93 -36.44 3.87
C GLU A 353 -8.71 -37.75 3.72
#